data_AF-A0A5C7YYR0-F1
#
_entry.id   AF-A0A5C7YYR0-F1
#
_cell.length_a   1.000
_cell.length_b   1.000
_cell.length_c   1.000
_cell.angle_alpha   90.00
_cell.angle_beta   90.00
_cell.angle_gamma   90.00
#
_symmetry.space_group_name_H-M   'P 1'
#
loop_
_entity.id
_entity.type
_entity.pdbx_description
1 polymer ?
#
loop_
_entity_poly.entity_id
_entity_poly.type
_entity_poly.pdbx_seq_one_letter_code
_entity_poly.pdbx_strand_id
1 'polypeptide(L)'
;MKLSEIKSELKKLTTIAFQLPNGDLVPSHFHVTEVGKVSKHFIDCGGTVRTEEVVNFQLWEANDYDHRLHPEKLIHIIELSEKTLGLTDLEIEVEYQMKVTIGKFSLDFDGTNFQLKSKLTDCLAKDNCGIPPEKLKVKIGEWKPKQTSCCTPDSGCC
;
A
#
# COMPACT_ATOMS: atom_id res chain seq x y z
N MET A 1 7.67 -0.46 -7.73
CA MET A 1 9.13 -0.23 -7.83
C MET A 1 9.84 -1.11 -6.83
N LYS A 2 11.05 -1.53 -7.19
CA LYS A 2 11.89 -2.47 -6.44
C LYS A 2 12.91 -1.79 -5.53
N LEU A 3 13.56 -2.59 -4.68
CA LEU A 3 14.62 -2.14 -3.78
C LEU A 3 15.83 -1.51 -4.49
N SER A 4 16.26 -2.08 -5.61
CA SER A 4 17.36 -1.54 -6.41
C SER A 4 17.01 -0.16 -6.99
N GLU A 5 15.78 -0.01 -7.47
CA GLU A 5 15.25 1.22 -8.07
C GLU A 5 15.15 2.35 -7.04
N ILE A 6 14.56 2.09 -5.86
CA ILE A 6 14.43 3.15 -4.84
C ILE A 6 15.81 3.64 -4.37
N LYS A 7 16.78 2.73 -4.20
CA LYS A 7 18.15 3.11 -3.84
C LYS A 7 18.82 3.96 -4.93
N SER A 8 18.53 3.67 -6.20
CA SER A 8 19.03 4.47 -7.33
C SER A 8 18.46 5.88 -7.31
N GLU A 9 17.16 6.03 -7.08
CA GLU A 9 16.52 7.35 -7.02
C GLU A 9 16.94 8.14 -5.78
N LEU A 10 17.02 7.51 -4.60
CA LEU A 10 17.45 8.16 -3.37
C LEU A 10 18.86 8.79 -3.48
N LYS A 11 19.77 8.19 -4.25
CA LYS A 11 21.13 8.75 -4.48
C LYS A 11 21.13 10.07 -5.24
N LYS A 12 20.06 10.37 -5.98
CA LYS A 12 19.92 11.59 -6.79
C LYS A 12 19.16 12.69 -6.06
N LEU A 13 18.45 12.33 -4.98
CA LEU A 13 17.58 13.22 -4.24
C LEU A 13 18.34 13.91 -3.11
N THR A 14 18.01 15.19 -2.88
CA THR A 14 18.41 15.92 -1.67
C THR A 14 17.38 15.75 -0.56
N THR A 15 16.13 15.48 -0.94
CA THR A 15 14.99 15.40 -0.04
C THR A 15 14.04 14.28 -0.42
N ILE A 16 13.42 13.64 0.58
CA ILE A 16 12.40 12.61 0.39
C ILE A 16 11.02 13.23 0.61
N ALA A 17 10.07 12.87 -0.24
CA ALA A 17 8.64 13.11 -0.06
C ALA A 17 7.84 11.95 -0.64
N PHE A 18 6.77 11.59 0.04
CA PHE A 18 5.80 10.59 -0.41
C PHE A 18 4.46 11.27 -0.68
N GLN A 19 3.83 10.95 -1.80
CA GLN A 19 2.51 11.45 -2.19
C GLN A 19 1.47 10.33 -2.11
N LEU A 20 0.37 10.60 -1.43
CA LEU A 20 -0.79 9.72 -1.31
C LEU A 20 -1.60 9.71 -2.62
N PRO A 21 -2.45 8.67 -2.85
CA PRO A 21 -3.28 8.59 -4.06
C PRO A 21 -4.23 9.76 -4.26
N ASN A 22 -4.60 10.48 -3.20
CA ASN A 22 -5.46 11.66 -3.25
C ASN A 22 -4.70 12.95 -3.59
N GLY A 23 -3.37 12.88 -3.76
CA GLY A 23 -2.51 14.02 -4.07
C GLY A 23 -1.87 14.69 -2.86
N ASP A 24 -2.30 14.38 -1.64
CA ASP A 24 -1.71 14.92 -0.42
C ASP A 24 -0.30 14.35 -0.21
N LEU A 25 0.60 15.13 0.40
CA LEU A 25 1.90 14.64 0.81
C LEU A 25 1.83 14.03 2.20
N VAL A 26 2.54 12.92 2.40
CA VAL A 26 2.91 12.45 3.73
C VAL A 26 3.79 13.55 4.37
N PRO A 27 3.45 14.02 5.57
CA PRO A 27 4.22 14.98 6.35
C PRO A 27 5.72 14.69 6.36
N SER A 28 6.52 15.75 6.24
CA SER A 28 7.97 15.65 6.05
C SER A 28 8.74 15.04 7.23
N HIS A 29 8.10 14.97 8.40
CA HIS A 29 8.61 14.38 9.63
C HIS A 29 8.16 12.92 9.83
N PHE A 30 8.00 12.20 8.72
CA PHE A 30 7.75 10.77 8.77
C PHE A 30 9.00 10.00 9.19
N HIS A 31 8.77 8.84 9.79
CA HIS A 31 9.76 7.86 10.16
C HIS A 31 9.51 6.57 9.38
N VAL A 32 10.59 5.91 8.97
CA VAL A 32 10.55 4.49 8.60
C VAL A 32 10.77 3.71 9.89
N THR A 33 9.73 3.13 10.45
CA THR A 33 9.81 2.41 11.73
C THR A 33 10.28 0.98 11.53
N GLU A 34 9.88 0.36 10.42
CA GLU A 34 10.19 -1.03 10.11
C GLU A 34 10.43 -1.21 8.61
N VAL A 35 11.38 -2.10 8.29
CA VAL A 35 11.58 -2.64 6.94
C VAL A 35 11.61 -4.16 7.07
N GLY A 36 10.69 -4.86 6.39
CA GLY A 36 10.52 -6.30 6.53
C GLY A 36 10.35 -7.03 5.21
N LYS A 37 10.47 -8.37 5.25
CA LYS A 37 10.03 -9.26 4.16
C LYS A 37 8.64 -9.77 4.50
N VAL A 38 7.69 -9.62 3.57
CA VAL A 38 6.35 -10.20 3.70
C VAL A 38 6.21 -11.30 2.65
N SER A 39 5.95 -12.53 3.09
CA SER A 39 5.66 -13.67 2.24
C SER A 39 4.24 -14.15 2.52
N LYS A 40 3.39 -14.19 1.49
CA LYS A 40 1.98 -14.58 1.59
C LYS A 40 1.72 -15.74 0.65
N HIS A 41 1.08 -16.78 1.18
CA HIS A 41 0.53 -17.86 0.39
C HIS A 41 -0.97 -17.67 0.25
N PHE A 42 -1.45 -17.71 -0.98
CA PHE A 42 -2.86 -17.54 -1.30
C PHE A 42 -3.38 -18.78 -2.00
N ILE A 43 -4.68 -19.01 -1.83
CA ILE A 43 -5.48 -19.91 -2.62
C ILE A 43 -6.72 -19.13 -3.08
N ASP A 44 -7.06 -19.23 -4.36
CA ASP A 44 -8.29 -18.64 -4.88
C ASP A 44 -9.48 -19.60 -4.75
N CYS A 45 -10.69 -19.11 -5.06
CA CYS A 45 -11.91 -19.94 -5.01
C CYS A 45 -11.89 -21.12 -6.00
N GLY A 46 -10.99 -21.11 -7.00
CA GLY A 46 -10.77 -22.20 -7.94
C GLY A 46 -9.73 -23.22 -7.49
N GLY A 47 -9.09 -23.00 -6.33
CA GLY A 47 -8.04 -23.87 -5.78
C GLY A 47 -6.63 -23.58 -6.31
N THR A 48 -6.43 -22.53 -7.10
CA THR A 48 -5.10 -22.15 -7.59
C THR A 48 -4.29 -21.53 -6.46
N VAL A 49 -3.12 -22.11 -6.19
CA VAL A 49 -2.19 -21.60 -5.17
C VAL A 49 -1.21 -20.61 -5.81
N ARG A 50 -0.97 -19.48 -5.13
CA ARG A 50 0.09 -18.53 -5.49
C ARG A 50 0.86 -18.07 -4.26
N THR A 51 2.11 -17.70 -4.46
CA THR A 51 2.95 -17.06 -3.43
C THR A 51 3.28 -15.65 -3.87
N GLU A 52 3.23 -14.70 -2.95
CA GLU A 52 3.63 -13.30 -3.14
C GLU A 52 4.71 -12.96 -2.12
N GLU A 53 5.81 -12.40 -2.60
CA GLU A 53 6.86 -11.86 -1.74
C GLU A 53 7.08 -10.39 -2.06
N VAL A 54 7.07 -9.55 -1.03
CA VAL A 54 7.34 -8.12 -1.12
C VAL A 54 8.24 -7.66 0.01
N VAL A 55 8.94 -6.56 -0.20
CA VAL A 55 9.60 -5.83 0.88
C VAL A 55 8.63 -4.78 1.39
N ASN A 56 8.39 -4.76 2.70
CA ASN A 56 7.45 -3.84 3.33
C ASN A 56 8.19 -2.72 4.05
N PHE A 57 7.82 -1.47 3.79
CA PHE A 57 8.24 -0.31 4.57
C PHE A 57 7.07 0.22 5.38
N GLN A 58 7.23 0.33 6.70
CA GLN A 58 6.23 0.96 7.56
C GLN A 58 6.60 2.42 7.79
N LEU A 59 5.75 3.32 7.31
CA LEU A 59 5.83 4.75 7.54
C LEU A 59 4.94 5.15 8.71
N TRP A 60 5.50 5.94 9.63
CA TRP A 60 4.78 6.50 10.77
C TRP A 60 5.10 7.97 10.92
N GLU A 61 4.19 8.73 11.51
CA GLU A 61 4.29 10.17 11.66
C GLU A 61 4.45 10.53 13.14
N ALA A 62 5.57 11.14 13.49
CA ALA A 62 5.85 11.56 14.86
C ALA A 62 5.45 13.02 15.09
N ASN A 63 5.22 13.42 16.34
CA ASN A 63 5.11 14.85 16.68
C ASN A 63 6.50 15.52 16.83
N ASP A 64 7.48 15.13 16.02
CA ASP A 64 8.84 15.68 16.01
C ASP A 64 9.11 16.39 14.68
N TYR A 65 8.68 17.66 14.62
CA TYR A 65 8.68 18.45 13.38
C TYR A 65 10.07 18.82 12.87
N ASP A 66 11.11 18.67 13.69
CA ASP A 66 12.50 18.94 13.31
C ASP A 66 13.20 17.70 12.73
N HIS A 67 12.59 16.52 12.86
CA HIS A 67 13.15 15.29 12.30
C HIS A 67 12.82 15.17 10.82
N ARG A 68 13.86 15.14 9.97
CA ARG A 68 13.72 14.82 8.55
C ARG A 68 14.57 13.63 8.18
N LEU A 69 13.96 12.59 7.62
CA LEU A 69 14.70 11.45 7.11
C LEU A 69 15.47 11.86 5.83
N HIS A 70 16.80 11.86 5.93
CA HIS A 70 17.66 12.11 4.78
C HIS A 70 17.76 10.88 3.86
N PRO A 71 17.90 11.06 2.52
CA PRO A 71 18.06 9.97 1.57
C PRO A 71 19.16 8.97 1.92
N GLU A 72 20.32 9.45 2.35
CA GLU A 72 21.45 8.62 2.77
C GLU A 72 21.09 7.70 3.95
N LYS A 73 20.31 8.21 4.90
CA LYS A 73 19.85 7.43 6.05
C LYS A 73 18.89 6.33 5.63
N LEU A 74 17.97 6.62 4.71
CA LEU A 74 17.05 5.61 4.17
C LEU A 74 17.79 4.54 3.37
N ILE A 75 18.77 4.92 2.53
CA ILE A 75 19.63 3.96 1.83
C ILE A 75 20.30 3.03 2.83
N HIS A 76 20.88 3.58 3.92
CA HIS A 76 21.53 2.77 4.94
C HIS A 76 20.57 1.81 5.65
N ILE A 77 19.34 2.25 5.97
CA ILE A 77 18.31 1.39 6.54
C ILE A 77 17.98 0.24 5.58
N ILE A 78 17.82 0.52 4.28
CA ILE A 78 17.54 -0.49 3.26
C ILE A 78 18.68 -1.51 3.18
N GLU A 79 19.93 -1.06 3.09
CA GLU A 79 21.11 -1.94 3.00
C GLU A 79 21.28 -2.81 4.25
N LEU A 80 21.02 -2.25 5.43
CA LEU A 80 21.03 -3.00 6.68
C LEU A 80 19.95 -4.09 6.68
N SER A 81 18.73 -3.76 6.25
CA SER A 81 17.63 -4.71 6.16
C SER A 81 17.86 -5.79 5.10
N GLU A 82 18.41 -5.43 3.93
CA GLU A 82 18.81 -6.40 2.89
C GLU A 82 19.78 -7.43 3.44
N LYS A 83 20.86 -6.98 4.09
CA LYS A 83 21.88 -7.86 4.67
C LYS A 83 21.32 -8.72 5.79
N THR A 84 20.47 -8.15 6.66
CA THR A 84 20.03 -8.81 7.90
C THR A 84 18.90 -9.80 7.65
N LEU A 85 17.97 -9.47 6.73
CA LEU A 85 16.80 -10.28 6.42
C LEU A 85 16.95 -11.10 5.13
N GLY A 86 18.08 -10.96 4.42
CA GLY A 86 18.30 -11.62 3.13
C GLY A 86 17.32 -11.17 2.06
N LEU A 87 17.00 -9.87 2.02
CA LEU A 87 16.06 -9.33 1.04
C LEU A 87 16.69 -9.38 -0.35
N THR A 88 15.96 -9.93 -1.31
CA THR A 88 16.29 -9.85 -2.73
C THR A 88 15.65 -8.62 -3.37
N ASP A 89 15.91 -8.38 -4.66
CA ASP A 89 15.36 -7.24 -5.39
C ASP A 89 13.85 -7.41 -5.70
N LEU A 90 13.03 -7.33 -4.65
CA LEU A 90 11.58 -7.47 -4.66
C LEU A 90 10.87 -6.12 -4.80
N GLU A 91 9.60 -6.17 -5.18
CA GLU A 91 8.70 -5.02 -5.16
C GLU A 91 8.49 -4.50 -3.73
N ILE A 92 8.36 -3.18 -3.61
CA ILE A 92 8.11 -2.49 -2.35
C ILE A 92 6.60 -2.30 -2.13
N GLU A 93 6.12 -2.76 -0.98
CA GLU A 93 4.84 -2.40 -0.38
C GLU A 93 5.10 -1.38 0.74
N VAL A 94 4.32 -0.31 0.79
CA VAL A 94 4.40 0.69 1.86
C VAL A 94 3.15 0.61 2.72
N GLU A 95 3.34 0.52 4.02
CA GLU A 95 2.29 0.68 5.02
C GLU A 95 2.32 2.10 5.58
N TYR A 96 1.16 2.75 5.63
CA TYR A 96 1.02 4.08 6.19
C TYR A 96 -0.31 4.23 6.94
N GLN A 97 -0.28 4.89 8.09
CA GLN A 97 -1.45 5.10 8.93
C GLN A 97 -2.41 6.11 8.28
N MET A 98 -3.56 5.61 7.80
CA MET A 98 -4.67 6.46 7.37
C MET A 98 -5.54 6.83 8.58
N LYS A 99 -6.60 7.61 8.37
CA LYS A 99 -7.50 8.09 9.44
C LYS A 99 -8.04 7.00 10.38
N VAL A 100 -8.30 5.81 9.85
CA VAL A 100 -8.96 4.72 10.60
C VAL A 100 -8.24 3.38 10.52
N THR A 101 -7.37 3.18 9.53
CA THR A 101 -6.71 1.91 9.25
C THR A 101 -5.31 2.14 8.72
N ILE A 102 -4.47 1.11 8.77
CA ILE A 102 -3.21 1.10 8.03
C ILE A 102 -3.54 0.79 6.56
N GLY A 103 -3.12 1.68 5.66
CA GLY A 103 -3.21 1.49 4.22
C GLY A 103 -1.98 0.80 3.68
N LYS A 104 -2.16 -0.10 2.71
CA LYS A 104 -1.07 -0.76 1.95
C LYS A 104 -1.04 -0.22 0.54
N PHE A 105 0.13 0.25 0.12
CA PHE A 105 0.35 0.92 -1.16
C PHE A 105 1.50 0.24 -1.91
N SER A 106 1.45 0.25 -3.25
CA SER A 106 2.67 0.03 -4.04
C SER A 106 3.43 1.35 -4.14
N LEU A 107 4.74 1.24 -4.37
CA LEU A 107 5.61 2.39 -4.51
C LEU A 107 6.01 2.62 -5.96
N ASP A 108 5.98 3.87 -6.39
CA ASP A 108 6.45 4.34 -7.69
C ASP A 108 7.20 5.68 -7.53
N PHE A 109 7.77 6.22 -8.60
CA PHE A 109 8.50 7.50 -8.57
C PHE A 109 8.17 8.35 -9.80
N ASP A 110 7.76 9.61 -9.59
CA ASP A 110 7.35 10.50 -10.69
C ASP A 110 8.48 11.41 -11.21
N GLY A 111 9.70 11.24 -10.71
CA GLY A 111 10.86 12.10 -10.99
C GLY A 111 11.13 13.14 -9.90
N THR A 112 10.17 13.40 -9.00
CA THR A 112 10.28 14.35 -7.89
C THR A 112 9.94 13.70 -6.55
N ASN A 113 8.78 13.05 -6.45
CA ASN A 113 8.24 12.44 -5.24
C ASN A 113 8.04 10.94 -5.43
N PHE A 114 8.15 10.21 -4.33
CA PHE A 114 7.70 8.83 -4.28
C PHE A 114 6.17 8.77 -4.22
N GLN A 115 5.58 7.92 -5.04
CA GLN A 115 4.15 7.86 -5.26
C GLN A 115 3.58 6.62 -4.58
N LEU A 116 2.77 6.81 -3.55
CA LEU A 116 1.99 5.73 -2.93
C LEU A 116 0.78 5.46 -3.82
N LYS A 117 0.80 4.34 -4.55
CA LYS A 117 -0.29 3.93 -5.44
C LYS A 117 -1.22 2.94 -4.75
N SER A 118 -2.53 3.12 -4.91
CA SER A 118 -3.54 2.25 -4.31
C SER A 118 -3.40 0.82 -4.80
N LYS A 119 -3.40 -0.14 -3.87
CA LYS A 119 -3.57 -1.57 -4.19
C LYS A 119 -5.04 -1.93 -4.10
N LEU A 120 -5.56 -2.61 -5.12
CA LEU A 120 -6.93 -3.08 -5.17
C LEU A 120 -6.94 -4.61 -5.07
N THR A 121 -7.95 -5.14 -4.37
CA THR A 121 -8.23 -6.57 -4.39
C THR A 121 -8.94 -6.92 -5.69
N ASP A 122 -8.65 -8.11 -6.22
CA ASP A 122 -9.36 -8.67 -7.37
C ASP A 122 -9.80 -10.10 -7.06
N CYS A 123 -10.97 -10.49 -7.58
CA CYS A 123 -11.37 -11.89 -7.56
C CYS A 123 -10.69 -12.58 -8.75
N LEU A 124 -9.70 -13.43 -8.48
CA LEU A 124 -8.93 -14.07 -9.56
C LEU A 124 -9.67 -15.23 -10.22
N ALA A 125 -10.64 -15.85 -9.53
CA ALA A 125 -11.45 -16.96 -10.04
C ALA A 125 -12.83 -16.48 -10.55
N LYS A 126 -12.84 -15.52 -11.49
CA LYS A 126 -14.05 -14.81 -11.94
C LYS A 126 -15.15 -15.77 -12.42
N ASP A 127 -14.76 -16.78 -13.19
CA ASP A 127 -15.68 -17.76 -13.79
C ASP A 127 -16.27 -18.73 -12.75
N ASN A 128 -15.54 -19.02 -11.68
CA ASN A 128 -15.99 -19.92 -10.61
C ASN A 128 -16.86 -19.21 -9.56
N CYS A 129 -16.82 -17.88 -9.52
CA CYS A 129 -17.52 -17.08 -8.52
C CYS A 129 -18.86 -16.51 -9.00
N GLY A 130 -19.26 -16.78 -10.25
CA GLY A 130 -20.56 -16.34 -10.80
C GLY A 130 -20.74 -14.82 -10.81
N ILE A 131 -19.67 -14.05 -10.95
CA ILE A 131 -19.71 -12.58 -10.90
C ILE A 131 -20.29 -12.03 -12.21
N PRO A 132 -21.41 -11.28 -12.18
CA PRO A 132 -21.96 -10.66 -13.37
C PRO A 132 -20.98 -9.63 -13.96
N PRO A 133 -20.80 -9.57 -15.29
CA PRO A 133 -19.79 -8.73 -15.94
C PRO A 133 -19.95 -7.22 -15.67
N GLU A 134 -21.15 -6.76 -15.29
CA GLU A 134 -21.44 -5.35 -14.99
C GLU A 134 -20.85 -4.86 -13.65
N LYS A 135 -20.47 -5.76 -12.72
CA LYS A 135 -19.95 -5.39 -11.39
C LYS A 135 -18.43 -5.21 -11.33
N LEU A 136 -17.73 -5.32 -12.44
CA LEU A 136 -16.26 -5.35 -12.50
C LEU A 136 -15.56 -3.98 -12.37
N LYS A 137 -16.30 -2.87 -12.32
CA LYS A 137 -15.73 -1.52 -12.22
C LYS A 137 -16.04 -0.88 -10.87
N VAL A 138 -15.27 -1.23 -9.83
CA VAL A 138 -15.30 -0.44 -8.59
C VAL A 138 -14.44 0.80 -8.80
N LYS A 139 -15.05 1.98 -8.91
CA LYS A 139 -14.33 3.25 -8.83
C LYS A 139 -14.16 3.64 -7.36
N ILE A 140 -12.95 4.00 -6.98
CA ILE A 140 -12.64 4.54 -5.66
C ILE A 140 -13.48 5.82 -5.46
N GLY A 141 -14.27 5.88 -4.38
CA GLY A 141 -15.11 7.03 -4.02
C GLY A 141 -16.63 6.86 -4.22
N GLU A 142 -17.09 5.77 -4.85
CA GLU A 142 -18.52 5.52 -5.10
C GLU A 142 -19.16 4.51 -4.13
N TRP A 143 -18.51 4.18 -3.00
CA TRP A 143 -19.14 3.34 -1.98
C TRP A 143 -20.23 4.14 -1.26
N LYS A 144 -21.43 4.18 -1.85
CA LYS A 144 -22.64 4.55 -1.13
C LYS A 144 -23.00 3.38 -0.23
N PRO A 145 -23.14 3.57 1.10
CA PRO A 145 -23.72 2.53 1.93
C PRO A 145 -25.06 2.17 1.30
N LYS A 146 -25.26 0.87 1.04
CA LYS A 146 -26.55 0.37 0.59
C LYS A 146 -27.55 0.85 1.63
N GLN A 147 -28.44 1.77 1.27
CA GLN A 147 -29.56 2.11 2.13
C GLN A 147 -30.22 0.78 2.44
N THR A 148 -30.06 0.32 3.68
CA THR A 148 -30.93 -0.71 4.21
C THR A 148 -32.31 -0.11 4.05
N SER A 149 -33.10 -0.66 3.14
CA SER A 149 -34.55 -0.50 3.15
C SER A 149 -35.02 -1.14 4.45
N CYS A 150 -34.83 -0.42 5.55
CA CYS A 150 -35.34 -0.79 6.84
C CYS A 150 -36.85 -0.63 6.72
N CYS A 151 -37.56 -1.74 6.91
CA CYS A 151 -39.01 -1.78 6.87
C CYS A 151 -39.55 -0.68 7.78
N THR A 152 -40.37 0.20 7.23
CA THR A 152 -41.16 1.11 8.06
C THR A 152 -42.13 0.27 8.89
N PRO A 153 -42.41 0.63 10.16
CA PRO A 153 -43.30 -0.13 11.03
C PRO A 153 -44.68 -0.44 10.41
N ASP A 154 -45.13 0.36 9.44
CA ASP A 154 -46.41 0.19 8.73
C ASP A 154 -46.34 -0.64 7.44
N SER A 155 -45.19 -1.22 7.05
CA SER A 155 -45.07 -1.90 5.74
C SER A 155 -45.54 -3.37 5.71
N GLY A 156 -46.04 -3.92 6.83
CA GLY A 156 -46.71 -5.23 6.82
C GLY A 156 -45.87 -6.42 6.35
N CYS A 157 -44.55 -6.31 6.31
CA CYS A 157 -43.66 -7.42 5.97
C CYS A 157 -43.40 -8.26 7.23
N CYS A 158 -44.09 -9.39 7.35
CA CYS A 158 -43.71 -10.51 8.20
C CYS A 158 -42.53 -11.29 7.61
#